data_AF-A0AAU9M1A4-F1
#
_entry.id   AF-A0AAU9M1A4-F1
#
_cell.length_a   1.000
_cell.length_b   1.000
_cell.length_c   1.000
_cell.angle_alpha   90.00
_cell.angle_beta   90.00
_cell.angle_gamma   90.00
#
_symmetry.space_group_name_H-M   'P 1'
#
loop_
_entity.id
_entity.type
_entity.pdbx_description
1 polymer ?
#
loop_
_entity_poly.entity_id
_entity_poly.type
_entity_poly.pdbx_seq_one_letter_code
_entity_poly.pdbx_strand_id
1 'polypeptide(L)'
;MINPLGGTIADYSETAIPYPHRVGVLYQVLKTVSFFDQSSDTTPISLSRIAWLESLEKLLTPYVSSNPREAYANYVDLDLGVGNDNYEEASVWGERYWKRNNFKKLIQIKAKVDPKNFFRRPQGIPVF
;
A
#
# COMPACT_ATOMS: atom_id res chain seq x y z
N MET A 1 -15.43 -1.98 -2.30
CA MET A 1 -15.64 -0.87 -3.27
C MET A 1 -14.74 -1.10 -4.47
N ILE A 2 -15.28 -0.97 -5.69
CA ILE A 2 -14.51 -1.10 -6.94
C ILE A 2 -14.54 0.25 -7.63
N ASN A 3 -13.36 0.81 -7.91
CA ASN A 3 -13.21 2.09 -8.60
C ASN A 3 -12.59 1.82 -9.98
N PRO A 4 -13.29 2.09 -11.09
CA PRO A 4 -12.70 1.96 -12.41
C PRO A 4 -11.58 3.00 -12.60
N LEU A 5 -10.48 2.57 -13.23
CA LEU A 5 -9.39 3.43 -13.68
C LEU A 5 -9.42 3.53 -15.22
N GLY A 6 -8.45 4.22 -15.80
CA GLY A 6 -8.44 4.59 -17.21
C GLY A 6 -8.74 6.08 -17.42
N GLY A 7 -9.13 6.46 -18.64
CA GLY A 7 -9.33 7.86 -19.02
C GLY A 7 -8.11 8.72 -18.67
N THR A 8 -8.36 9.91 -18.11
CA THR A 8 -7.30 10.87 -17.76
C THR A 8 -6.26 10.33 -16.77
N ILE A 9 -6.59 9.31 -15.96
CA ILE A 9 -5.60 8.68 -15.08
C ILE A 9 -4.53 7.93 -15.88
N ALA A 10 -4.88 7.35 -17.03
CA ALA A 10 -3.96 6.62 -17.90
C ALA A 10 -3.09 7.52 -18.78
N ASP A 11 -3.48 8.79 -18.96
CA ASP A 11 -2.75 9.76 -19.79
C ASP A 11 -1.40 10.19 -19.16
N TYR A 12 -1.25 10.02 -17.84
CA TYR A 12 -0.03 10.38 -17.12
C TYR A 12 0.92 9.20 -16.97
N SER A 13 2.23 9.47 -17.10
CA SER A 13 3.29 8.51 -16.74
C SER A 13 3.16 8.05 -15.29
N GLU A 14 3.47 6.78 -15.02
CA GLU A 14 3.55 6.23 -13.66
C GLU A 14 4.55 6.97 -12.75
N THR A 15 5.50 7.70 -13.34
CA THR A 15 6.51 8.48 -12.59
C THR A 15 6.20 9.98 -12.49
N ALA A 16 5.07 10.44 -13.03
CA ALA A 16 4.69 11.86 -13.02
C ALA A 16 4.50 12.40 -11.60
N ILE A 17 3.89 11.60 -10.72
CA ILE A 17 3.75 11.85 -9.29
C ILE A 17 3.95 10.53 -8.53
N PRO A 18 4.09 10.53 -7.18
CA PRO A 18 4.36 9.31 -6.43
C PRO A 18 3.34 8.18 -6.64
N TYR A 19 2.06 8.48 -6.83
CA TYR A 19 1.02 7.47 -7.12
C TYR A 19 1.23 6.86 -8.52
N PRO A 20 1.62 5.58 -8.62
CA PRO A 20 2.13 4.98 -9.85
C PRO A 20 1.08 4.23 -10.68
N HIS A 21 -0.12 4.01 -10.15
CA HIS A 21 -1.14 3.15 -10.77
C HIS A 21 -1.84 3.92 -11.89
N ARG A 22 -1.33 3.78 -13.13
CA ARG A 22 -1.73 4.53 -14.33
C ARG A 22 -2.19 3.58 -15.44
N VAL A 23 -1.66 3.76 -16.65
CA VAL A 23 -1.88 2.88 -17.80
C VAL A 23 -1.68 1.40 -17.42
N GLY A 24 -2.59 0.55 -17.89
CA GLY A 24 -2.60 -0.88 -17.59
C GLY A 24 -3.37 -1.28 -16.31
N VAL A 25 -3.74 -0.34 -15.44
CA VAL A 25 -4.59 -0.63 -14.27
C VAL A 25 -6.05 -0.43 -14.62
N LEU A 26 -6.84 -1.51 -14.61
CA LEU A 26 -8.25 -1.49 -14.99
C LEU A 26 -9.15 -0.89 -13.91
N TYR A 27 -8.92 -1.28 -12.66
CA TYR A 27 -9.69 -0.83 -11.51
C TYR A 27 -8.91 -1.06 -10.22
N GLN A 28 -9.31 -0.36 -9.17
CA GLN A 28 -8.83 -0.54 -7.81
C GLN A 28 -9.94 -1.11 -6.94
N VAL A 29 -9.62 -2.11 -6.11
CA VAL A 29 -10.58 -2.74 -5.19
C VAL A 29 -10.16 -2.45 -3.74
N LEU A 30 -11.02 -1.76 -3.01
CA LEU A 30 -10.93 -1.63 -1.55
C LEU A 30 -11.82 -2.69 -0.89
N LYS A 31 -11.23 -3.51 -0.02
CA LYS A 31 -11.96 -4.45 0.84
C LYS A 31 -11.85 -3.98 2.28
N THR A 32 -12.98 -3.92 2.97
CA THR A 32 -13.06 -3.49 4.36
C THR A 32 -14.15 -4.26 5.09
N VAL A 33 -13.98 -4.38 6.40
CA VAL A 33 -15.03 -4.81 7.33
C VAL A 33 -15.24 -3.69 8.35
N SER A 34 -16.46 -3.55 8.86
CA SER A 34 -16.78 -2.55 9.88
C SER A 34 -16.75 -3.19 11.28
N PHE A 35 -16.32 -2.44 12.28
CA PHE A 35 -16.44 -2.78 13.70
C PHE A 35 -17.43 -1.88 14.44
N PHE A 36 -18.33 -1.20 13.72
CA PHE A 36 -19.23 -0.18 14.29
C PHE A 36 -20.05 -0.66 15.50
N ASP A 37 -20.41 -1.94 15.55
CA ASP A 37 -21.18 -2.58 16.62
C ASP A 37 -20.31 -3.33 17.64
N GLN A 38 -18.98 -3.15 17.61
CA GLN A 38 -18.02 -3.84 18.48
C GLN A 38 -17.27 -2.86 19.37
N SER A 39 -16.95 -3.29 20.60
CA SER A 39 -16.22 -2.47 21.58
C SER A 39 -14.73 -2.34 21.29
N SER A 40 -14.16 -3.28 20.51
CA SER A 40 -12.75 -3.32 20.12
C SER A 40 -12.56 -4.22 18.91
N ASP A 41 -11.36 -4.22 18.34
CA ASP A 41 -10.89 -5.16 17.32
C ASP A 41 -10.64 -6.58 17.85
N THR A 42 -10.69 -6.77 19.18
CA THR A 42 -10.41 -8.03 19.86
C THR A 42 -11.65 -8.83 20.29
N THR A 43 -12.87 -8.34 20.02
CA THR A 43 -14.09 -9.13 20.30
C THR A 43 -14.16 -10.36 19.39
N PRO A 44 -14.87 -11.44 19.78
CA PRO A 44 -15.04 -12.61 18.91
C PRO A 44 -15.61 -12.26 17.53
N ILE A 45 -16.53 -11.29 17.46
CA ILE A 45 -17.11 -10.82 16.19
C ILE A 45 -16.07 -10.06 15.37
N SER A 46 -15.33 -9.11 15.95
CA SER A 46 -14.25 -8.39 15.24
C SER A 46 -13.21 -9.36 14.68
N LEU A 47 -12.76 -10.33 15.47
CA LEU A 47 -11.81 -11.36 15.03
C LEU A 47 -12.36 -12.20 13.88
N SER A 48 -13.64 -12.60 13.93
CA SER A 48 -14.27 -13.32 12.80
C SER A 48 -14.36 -12.49 11.52
N ARG A 49 -14.58 -11.18 11.63
CA ARG A 49 -14.61 -10.26 10.50
C ARG A 49 -13.21 -10.05 9.89
N ILE A 50 -12.18 -9.96 10.72
CA ILE A 50 -10.77 -9.93 10.28
C ILE A 50 -10.45 -11.23 9.53
N ALA A 51 -10.75 -12.39 10.12
CA ALA A 51 -10.52 -13.69 9.48
C ALA A 51 -11.26 -13.84 8.14
N TRP A 52 -12.47 -13.30 8.03
CA TRP A 52 -13.20 -13.25 6.77
C TRP A 52 -12.50 -12.36 5.73
N LEU A 53 -12.01 -11.18 6.13
CA LEU A 53 -11.29 -10.28 5.23
C LEU A 53 -9.98 -10.92 4.74
N GLU A 54 -9.23 -11.59 5.61
CA GLU A 54 -8.03 -12.35 5.24
C GLU A 54 -8.33 -13.50 4.27
N SER A 55 -9.45 -14.20 4.48
CA SER A 55 -9.92 -15.25 3.56
C SER A 55 -10.22 -14.68 2.16
N LEU A 56 -10.89 -13.53 2.11
CA LEU A 56 -11.15 -12.81 0.86
C LEU A 56 -9.85 -12.33 0.19
N GLU A 57 -8.87 -11.83 0.96
CA GLU A 57 -7.55 -11.44 0.45
C GLU A 57 -6.83 -12.62 -0.21
N LYS A 58 -6.86 -13.80 0.42
CA LYS A 58 -6.29 -15.06 -0.09
C LYS A 58 -6.99 -15.50 -1.37
N LEU A 59 -8.34 -15.53 -1.36
CA LEU A 59 -9.16 -15.90 -2.52
C LEU A 59 -8.85 -15.05 -3.75
N LEU A 60 -8.62 -13.75 -3.57
CA LEU A 60 -8.38 -12.82 -4.68
C LEU A 60 -6.96 -12.84 -5.23
N THR A 61 -6.02 -13.50 -4.56
CA THR A 61 -4.59 -13.51 -4.92
C THR A 61 -4.29 -13.81 -6.40
N PRO A 62 -4.89 -14.80 -7.06
CA PRO A 62 -4.56 -15.09 -8.47
C PRO A 62 -5.22 -14.14 -9.48
N TYR A 63 -6.13 -13.26 -9.03
CA TYR A 63 -6.93 -12.38 -9.91
C TYR A 63 -6.52 -10.91 -9.85
N VAL A 64 -5.57 -10.56 -8.98
CA VAL A 64 -5.07 -9.20 -8.81
C VAL A 64 -3.62 -9.09 -9.29
N SER A 65 -3.07 -7.87 -9.28
CA SER A 65 -1.67 -7.66 -9.62
C SER A 65 -0.74 -8.52 -8.77
N SER A 66 0.39 -8.91 -9.37
CA SER A 66 1.42 -9.71 -8.72
C SER A 66 2.80 -9.26 -9.20
N ASN A 67 3.84 -9.57 -8.42
CA ASN A 67 5.24 -9.25 -8.69
C ASN A 67 5.56 -7.75 -8.92
N PRO A 68 5.24 -6.85 -7.95
CA PRO A 68 4.62 -7.12 -6.66
C PRO A 68 3.09 -6.99 -6.69
N ARG A 69 2.40 -7.50 -5.66
CA ARG A 69 0.96 -7.23 -5.48
C ARG A 69 0.78 -5.77 -5.08
N GLU A 70 0.30 -4.95 -6.00
CA GLU A 70 0.21 -3.50 -5.84
C GLU A 70 -0.79 -3.11 -4.72
N ALA A 71 -0.53 -1.97 -4.07
CA ALA A 71 -1.31 -1.43 -2.96
C ALA A 71 -1.38 0.09 -3.05
N TYR A 72 -2.35 0.73 -2.38
CA TYR A 72 -2.50 2.18 -2.41
C TYR A 72 -2.11 2.81 -1.07
N ALA A 73 -1.16 3.75 -1.08
CA ALA A 73 -0.59 4.35 0.14
C ALA A 73 -1.60 5.06 1.06
N ASN A 74 -2.76 5.51 0.56
CA ASN A 74 -3.82 6.08 1.39
C ASN A 74 -4.66 5.01 2.11
N TYR A 75 -4.55 3.74 1.70
CA TYR A 75 -5.10 2.58 2.40
C TYR A 75 -3.93 1.86 3.08
N VAL A 76 -3.42 2.49 4.14
CA VAL A 76 -2.28 1.97 4.89
C VAL A 76 -2.64 0.60 5.47
N ASP A 77 -1.84 -0.39 5.11
CA ASP A 77 -1.97 -1.76 5.54
C ASP A 77 -0.63 -2.23 6.12
N LEU A 78 -0.60 -2.49 7.44
CA LEU A 78 0.60 -2.93 8.15
C LEU A 78 0.91 -4.41 7.92
N ASP A 79 -0.05 -5.20 7.43
CA ASP A 79 0.14 -6.62 7.11
C ASP A 79 1.01 -6.80 5.85
N LEU A 80 1.22 -5.74 5.07
CA LEU A 80 2.18 -5.75 3.96
C LEU A 80 3.65 -5.79 4.43
N GLY A 81 3.89 -5.57 5.71
CA GLY A 81 5.22 -5.44 6.32
C GLY A 81 5.43 -4.07 6.97
N VAL A 82 6.31 -4.03 7.97
CA VAL A 82 6.73 -2.81 8.66
C VAL A 82 8.26 -2.78 8.71
N GLY A 83 8.81 -1.64 9.11
CA GLY A 83 10.25 -1.46 9.23
C GLY A 83 10.87 -0.84 7.97
N ASN A 84 11.96 -0.14 8.18
CA ASN A 84 12.63 0.64 7.15
C ASN A 84 14.12 0.86 7.45
N ASP A 85 14.75 -0.10 8.12
CA ASP A 85 16.16 -0.01 8.51
C ASP A 85 17.10 -0.13 7.29
N ASN A 86 16.68 -0.89 6.27
CA ASN A 86 17.37 -1.05 4.99
C ASN A 86 16.39 -1.16 3.81
N TYR A 87 16.93 -1.19 2.59
CA TYR A 87 16.11 -1.26 1.38
C TYR A 87 15.39 -2.59 1.27
N GLU A 88 16.04 -3.69 1.62
CA GLU A 88 15.45 -5.03 1.53
C GLU A 88 14.14 -5.09 2.32
N GLU A 89 14.14 -4.66 3.57
CA GLU A 89 12.96 -4.59 4.44
C GLU A 89 11.92 -3.60 3.90
N ALA A 90 12.33 -2.36 3.62
CA ALA A 90 11.41 -1.31 3.21
C ALA A 90 10.75 -1.59 1.84
N SER A 91 11.43 -2.32 0.96
CA SER A 91 10.96 -2.64 -0.38
C SER A 91 9.76 -3.60 -0.39
N VAL A 92 9.60 -4.43 0.66
CA VAL A 92 8.50 -5.40 0.79
C VAL A 92 7.13 -4.71 0.74
N TRP A 93 6.99 -3.57 1.41
CA TRP A 93 5.77 -2.75 1.40
C TRP A 93 5.89 -1.53 0.47
N GLY A 94 7.07 -0.92 0.38
CA GLY A 94 7.30 0.32 -0.37
C GLY A 94 7.13 0.16 -1.89
N GLU A 95 7.66 -0.92 -2.48
CA GLU A 95 7.47 -1.17 -3.92
C GLU A 95 6.01 -1.49 -4.25
N ARG A 96 5.21 -1.96 -3.28
CA ARG A 96 3.77 -2.21 -3.48
C ARG A 96 2.98 -0.91 -3.60
N TYR A 97 3.34 0.10 -2.81
CA TYR A 97 2.65 1.41 -2.80
C TYR A 97 3.07 2.36 -3.92
N TRP A 98 4.35 2.40 -4.26
CA TRP A 98 4.88 3.41 -5.18
C TRP A 98 5.53 2.82 -6.44
N LYS A 99 5.61 1.50 -6.57
CA LYS A 99 6.51 0.82 -7.53
C LYS A 99 7.97 1.20 -7.30
N ARG A 100 8.88 0.36 -7.80
CA ARG A 100 10.32 0.50 -7.59
C ARG A 100 10.87 1.88 -7.96
N ASN A 101 10.46 2.43 -9.10
CA ASN A 101 11.01 3.68 -9.62
C ASN A 101 10.66 4.88 -8.73
N ASN A 102 9.39 5.06 -8.36
CA ASN A 102 9.02 6.16 -7.47
C ASN A 102 9.49 5.90 -6.04
N PHE A 103 9.52 4.66 -5.56
CA PHE A 103 9.99 4.36 -4.21
C PHE A 103 11.45 4.80 -4.02
N LYS A 104 12.35 4.45 -4.96
CA LYS A 104 13.74 4.92 -4.95
C LYS A 104 13.84 6.45 -5.01
N LYS A 105 13.04 7.09 -5.86
CA LYS A 105 12.99 8.56 -5.97
C LYS A 105 12.53 9.21 -4.65
N LEU A 106 11.54 8.63 -3.97
CA LEU A 106 11.05 9.11 -2.68
C LEU A 106 12.12 9.02 -1.59
N ILE A 107 12.88 7.91 -1.53
CA ILE A 107 14.00 7.76 -0.59
C ILE A 107 15.04 8.87 -0.80
N GLN A 108 15.44 9.13 -2.04
CA GLN A 108 16.38 10.21 -2.36
C GLN A 108 15.86 11.60 -1.96
N ILE A 109 14.55 11.85 -2.13
CA ILE A 109 13.93 13.12 -1.71
C ILE A 109 13.92 13.19 -0.18
N LYS A 110 13.49 12.13 0.50
CA LYS A 110 13.40 12.04 1.95
C LYS A 110 14.76 12.26 2.62
N ALA A 111 15.82 11.65 2.11
CA ALA A 111 17.19 11.86 2.58
C ALA A 111 17.66 13.33 2.46
N LYS A 112 17.15 14.08 1.48
CA LYS A 112 17.49 15.51 1.30
C LYS A 112 16.68 16.43 2.21
N VAL A 113 15.38 16.18 2.35
CA VAL A 113 14.45 17.09 3.04
C VAL A 113 14.30 16.80 4.54
N ASP A 114 14.58 15.57 4.96
CA ASP A 114 14.55 15.15 6.36
C ASP A 114 15.69 14.14 6.65
N PRO A 115 16.97 14.58 6.57
CA PRO A 115 18.13 13.71 6.71
C PRO A 115 18.25 13.05 8.09
N LYS A 116 17.63 13.64 9.13
CA LYS A 116 17.60 13.08 10.48
C LYS A 116 16.44 12.11 10.71
N ASN A 117 15.63 11.87 9.67
CA ASN A 117 14.43 11.04 9.72
C ASN A 117 13.50 11.40 10.89
N PHE A 118 13.30 12.69 11.13
CA PHE A 118 12.44 13.19 12.20
C PHE A 118 10.98 12.78 11.98
N PHE A 119 10.49 12.89 10.73
CA PHE A 119 9.14 12.45 10.36
C PHE A 119 9.14 10.96 10.02
N ARG A 120 8.94 10.11 11.03
CA ARG A 120 8.97 8.65 10.90
C ARG A 120 7.70 7.98 11.41
N ARG A 121 7.40 6.81 10.84
CA ARG A 121 6.26 5.93 11.17
C ARG A 121 6.60 4.49 10.72
N PRO A 122 5.81 3.46 11.10
CA PRO A 122 6.13 2.05 10.80
C PRO A 122 6.36 1.72 9.32
N GLN A 123 5.73 2.48 8.41
CA GLN A 123 5.92 2.42 6.95
C GLN A 123 6.31 3.80 6.40
N GLY A 124 7.26 4.47 7.06
CA GLY A 124 7.79 5.76 6.61
C GLY A 124 8.84 5.57 5.52
N ILE A 125 8.90 6.46 4.53
CA ILE A 125 10.00 6.46 3.55
C ILE A 125 11.34 6.59 4.31
N PRO A 126 12.31 5.70 4.09
CA PRO A 126 13.61 5.75 4.75
C PRO A 126 14.55 6.81 4.16
N VAL A 127 15.69 7.01 4.83
CA VAL A 127 16.71 8.04 4.50
C VAL A 127 18.07 7.47 4.06
N PHE A 128 18.20 6.15 3.91
CA PHE A 128 19.46 5.51 3.52
C PHE A 128 19.84 5.76 2.05
#